data_AF-A0A832CAV9-F1
#
_entry.id   AF-A0A832CAV9-F1
#
_cell.length_a   1.000
_cell.length_b   1.000
_cell.length_c   1.000
_cell.angle_alpha   90.00
_cell.angle_beta   90.00
_cell.angle_gamma   90.00
#
_symmetry.space_group_name_H-M   'P 1'
#
loop_
_entity.id
_entity.type
_entity.pdbx_description
1 polymer ?
#
loop_
_entity_poly.entity_id
_entity_poly.type
_entity_poly.pdbx_seq_one_letter_code
_entity_poly.pdbx_strand_id
1 'polypeptide(L)' 'CTKCKTCFNYCPEGVISEEIEIEYRFCKGCGICKEMCRQKAIEMVPE' A
#
# COMPACT_ATOMS: atom_id res chain seq x y z
N CYS A 1 -5.79 -6.27 -8.03
CA CYS A 1 -6.20 -4.98 -7.42
C CYS A 1 -7.57 -4.59 -7.97
N THR A 2 -8.53 -4.18 -7.12
CA THR A 2 -9.87 -3.71 -7.55
C THR A 2 -10.08 -2.20 -7.36
N LYS A 3 -9.00 -1.45 -7.08
CA LYS A 3 -9.02 -0.01 -6.81
C LYS A 3 -9.99 0.42 -5.69
N CYS A 4 -10.17 -0.41 -4.67
CA CYS A 4 -11.01 -0.09 -3.50
C CYS A 4 -10.44 1.01 -2.59
N LYS A 5 -9.21 1.47 -2.84
CA LYS A 5 -8.49 2.52 -2.08
C LYS A 5 -8.33 2.24 -0.58
N THR A 6 -8.51 1.00 -0.12
CA THR A 6 -8.29 0.64 1.29
C THR A 6 -6.83 0.80 1.70
N CYS A 7 -5.87 0.37 0.87
CA CYS A 7 -4.44 0.56 1.17
C CYS A 7 -4.06 2.05 1.27
N PHE A 8 -4.62 2.89 0.40
CA PHE A 8 -4.47 4.35 0.42
C PHE A 8 -4.91 4.95 1.77
N ASN A 9 -6.12 4.63 2.22
CA ASN A 9 -6.68 5.18 3.47
C ASN A 9 -5.95 4.71 4.74
N TYR A 10 -5.35 3.52 4.72
CA TYR A 10 -4.69 2.92 5.89
C TYR A 10 -3.18 3.11 5.89
N CYS A 11 -2.60 3.79 4.89
CA CYS A 11 -1.17 4.05 4.85
C CYS A 11 -0.81 5.11 5.92
N PRO A 12 -0.04 4.77 6.97
CA PRO A 12 0.31 5.73 8.02
C PRO A 12 1.22 6.86 7.51
N GLU A 13 2.07 6.55 6.53
CA GLU A 13 2.98 7.52 5.92
C GLU A 13 2.31 8.36 4.82
N GLY A 14 1.08 8.01 4.40
CA GLY A 14 0.38 8.71 3.31
C GLY A 14 1.11 8.67 1.96
N VAL A 15 1.93 7.64 1.71
CA VAL A 15 2.80 7.56 0.50
C VAL A 15 2.13 6.91 -0.71
N ILE A 16 0.85 6.56 -0.61
CA ILE A 16 0.08 5.94 -1.69
C ILE A 16 -0.77 7.03 -2.35
N SER A 17 -0.82 7.09 -3.67
CA SER A 17 -1.68 8.02 -4.43
C SER A 17 -3.09 7.46 -4.68
N GLU A 18 -4.00 8.30 -5.19
CA GLU A 18 -5.34 7.85 -5.60
C GLU A 18 -5.32 6.84 -6.75
N GLU A 19 -4.30 6.91 -7.61
CA GLU A 19 -4.02 5.98 -8.69
C GLU A 19 -3.39 4.66 -8.20
N ILE A 20 -3.16 4.51 -6.89
CA ILE A 20 -2.50 3.35 -6.25
C ILE A 20 -1.01 3.26 -6.63
N GLU A 21 -0.35 4.42 -6.81
CA GLU A 21 1.11 4.50 -6.94
C GLU A 21 1.74 4.70 -5.57
N ILE A 22 2.92 4.10 -5.32
CA ILE A 22 3.59 4.15 -4.02
C ILE A 22 4.88 4.96 -4.16
N GLU A 23 5.03 6.02 -3.37
CA GLU A 23 6.29 6.75 -3.25
C GLU A 23 7.25 5.98 -2.33
N TYR A 24 8.07 5.13 -2.94
CA TYR A 24 9.01 4.26 -2.24
C TYR A 24 10.09 5.02 -1.47
N ARG A 25 10.40 6.28 -1.82
CA ARG A 25 11.39 7.08 -1.09
C ARG A 25 11.00 7.28 0.38
N PHE A 26 9.71 7.39 0.66
CA PHE A 26 9.20 7.62 2.01
C PHE A 26 8.53 6.38 2.61
N CYS A 27 8.25 5.36 1.80
CA CYS A 27 7.72 4.09 2.28
C CYS A 27 8.67 3.40 3.26
N LYS A 28 8.18 3.10 4.47
CA LYS A 28 8.94 2.37 5.51
C LYS A 28 8.80 0.86 5.44
N GLY A 29 8.02 0.33 4.48
CA GLY A 29 7.81 -1.12 4.37
C GLY A 29 7.02 -1.74 5.53
N CYS A 30 6.16 -0.98 6.23
CA CYS A 30 5.41 -1.47 7.39
C CYS A 30 4.44 -2.64 7.10
N GLY A 31 4.04 -2.86 5.85
CA GLY A 31 3.20 -3.98 5.45
C GLY A 31 1.69 -3.82 5.71
N ILE A 32 1.23 -2.74 6.34
CA ILE A 32 -0.21 -2.50 6.64
C ILE A 32 -1.06 -2.54 5.37
N CYS A 33 -0.56 -1.95 4.28
CA CYS A 33 -1.26 -1.95 2.98
C CYS A 33 -1.51 -3.40 2.47
N LYS A 34 -0.58 -4.32 2.68
CA LYS A 34 -0.71 -5.74 2.35
C LYS A 34 -1.73 -6.45 3.25
N GLU A 35 -1.67 -6.22 4.55
CA GLU A 35 -2.58 -6.83 5.52
C GLU A 35 -4.05 -6.45 5.27
N MET A 36 -4.30 -5.16 5.02
CA MET A 36 -5.65 -4.65 4.76
C MET A 36 -6.17 -4.99 3.35
N CYS A 37 -5.31 -5.44 2.45
CA CYS A 37 -5.71 -5.79 1.09
C CYS A 37 -6.48 -7.12 1.05
N ARG A 38 -7.81 -7.05 1.12
CA ARG A 38 -8.69 -8.24 1.01
C ARG A 38 -8.49 -9.03 -0.29
N GLN A 39 -8.05 -8.35 -1.35
CA GLN A 39 -7.76 -8.96 -2.65
C GLN A 39 -6.36 -9.59 -2.73
N LYS A 40 -5.54 -9.45 -1.67
CA LYS A 40 -4.15 -9.91 -1.63
C LYS A 40 -3.34 -9.44 -2.85
N ALA A 41 -3.61 -8.23 -3.32
CA ALA A 41 -3.03 -7.67 -4.53
C ALA A 41 -1.67 -7.00 -4.32
N ILE A 42 -1.15 -7.02 -3.09
CA ILE A 42 0.11 -6.38 -2.70
C ILE A 42 1.04 -7.47 -2.18
N GLU A 43 2.23 -7.52 -2.74
CA GLU A 43 3.30 -8.40 -2.32
C GLU A 43 4.43 -7.56 -1.71
N MET A 44 5.01 -8.04 -0.61
CA MET A 44 6.17 -7.43 0.02
C MET A 44 7.38 -8.24 -0.42
N VAL A 45 8.35 -7.58 -1.01
CA VAL A 45 9.63 -8.18 -1.39
C VAL A 45 10.70 -7.71 -0.40
N PRO A 46 11.61 -8.60 0.03
CA PRO A 46 12.80 -8.18 0.76
C PRO A 46 13.69 -7.33 -0.15
N GLU A 47 14.41 -6.39 0.46
CA GLU A 47 15.40 -5.54 -0.21
C GLU A 47 16.63 -6.32 -0.72
#